data_AF-M2QW99-F1
#
_entry.id   AF-M2QW99-F1
#
_cell.length_a   1.000
_cell.length_b   1.000
_cell.length_c   1.000
_cell.angle_alpha   90.00
_cell.angle_beta   90.00
_cell.angle_gamma   90.00
#
_symmetry.space_group_name_H-M   'P 1'
#
loop_
_entity.id
_entity.type
_entity.pdbx_description
1 polymer ?
#
loop_
_entity_poly.entity_id
_entity_poly.type
_entity_poly.pdbx_seq_one_letter_code
_entity_poly.pdbx_strand_id
1 'polypeptide(L)'
;MIMSPPLSMEPFAPVGPPAITRRLSQMPPLRSLKTFNLPPEQVDELVHPASAVSQTPTSEILKGHPLRVLVAPSGFKESLGPEQVADAIEAGITKVLDKGSVILRKLPLHDGGEGFAKALVATHNGSIIEETVLGPVGESVESHIGFIGANKETAVLDMAAAAGLRLVPKHLRDPTVTTTFGVGQLMKLALDAGCTKIIIGCGDSGTSDGGAGMLQALGVRLIDVDGDDLPMAGGGRSLSRLASLDWRSIHPRLREDSRKYILQPLNTDRQLIP
;
A
#
# COMPACT_ATOMS: atom_id res chain seq x y z
N MET A 1 67.21 17.90 -18.93
CA MET A 1 66.07 17.59 -18.02
C MET A 1 64.81 17.77 -18.83
N ILE A 2 64.02 16.71 -18.95
CA ILE A 2 62.93 16.55 -19.91
C ILE A 2 61.78 17.50 -19.57
N MET A 3 61.41 18.37 -20.52
CA MET A 3 60.21 19.18 -20.48
C MET A 3 59.06 18.36 -21.11
N SER A 4 58.02 18.10 -20.33
CA SER A 4 56.74 17.56 -20.83
C SER A 4 55.80 18.73 -21.20
N PRO A 5 55.01 18.63 -22.28
CA PRO A 5 54.11 19.70 -22.70
C PRO A 5 52.84 19.74 -21.82
N PRO A 6 52.14 20.89 -21.75
CA PRO A 6 50.88 21.00 -21.03
C PRO A 6 49.75 20.27 -21.79
N LEU A 7 49.01 19.43 -21.07
CA LEU A 7 47.80 18.79 -21.56
C LEU A 7 46.70 19.84 -21.78
N SER A 8 46.20 19.92 -23.01
CA SER A 8 45.01 20.67 -23.40
C SER A 8 43.77 20.06 -22.75
N MET A 9 43.07 20.85 -21.93
CA MET A 9 41.75 20.52 -21.41
C MET A 9 40.70 20.78 -22.50
N GLU A 10 40.20 19.73 -23.14
CA GLU A 10 38.96 19.84 -23.92
C GLU A 10 37.74 19.88 -22.99
N PRO A 11 36.72 20.70 -23.28
CA PRO A 11 35.51 20.77 -22.47
C PRO A 11 34.70 19.48 -22.60
N PHE A 12 34.38 18.89 -21.46
CA PHE A 12 33.46 17.75 -21.33
C PHE A 12 32.07 18.16 -21.83
N ALA A 13 31.66 17.63 -22.99
CA ALA A 13 30.28 17.74 -23.44
C ALA A 13 29.38 16.85 -22.56
N PRO A 14 28.21 17.32 -22.09
CA PRO A 14 27.30 16.50 -21.32
C PRO A 14 26.68 15.43 -22.22
N VAL A 15 26.96 14.15 -21.92
CA VAL A 15 26.27 13.02 -22.53
C VAL A 15 24.88 12.94 -21.89
N GLY A 16 23.88 13.46 -22.59
CA GLY A 16 22.47 13.28 -22.20
C GLY A 16 22.06 11.80 -22.24
N PRO A 17 21.07 11.39 -21.42
CA PRO A 17 20.61 10.00 -21.40
C PRO A 17 20.00 9.62 -22.76
N PRO A 18 20.09 8.34 -23.17
CA PRO A 18 19.55 7.91 -24.45
C PRO A 18 18.04 8.12 -24.50
N ALA A 19 17.57 8.66 -25.63
CA ALA A 19 16.15 8.89 -25.89
C ALA A 19 15.41 7.55 -25.93
N ILE A 20 14.73 7.21 -24.84
CA ILE A 20 13.79 6.08 -24.81
C ILE A 20 12.55 6.51 -25.59
N THR A 21 12.45 6.02 -26.83
CA THR A 21 11.21 6.11 -27.61
C THR A 21 10.16 5.24 -26.91
N ARG A 22 9.35 5.84 -26.02
CA ARG A 22 8.16 5.20 -25.43
C ARG A 22 7.20 4.85 -26.56
N ARG A 23 7.22 3.60 -27.01
CA ARG A 23 6.00 3.01 -27.59
C ARG A 23 5.00 2.97 -26.45
N LEU A 24 4.03 3.90 -26.48
CA LEU A 24 2.82 3.78 -25.71
C LEU A 24 2.14 2.47 -26.13
N SER A 25 2.35 1.40 -25.35
CA SER A 25 1.45 0.26 -25.41
C SER A 25 0.12 0.77 -24.87
N GLN A 26 -0.80 1.11 -25.77
CA GLN A 26 -2.19 1.33 -25.40
C GLN A 26 -2.65 0.09 -24.67
N MET A 27 -3.05 0.24 -23.40
CA MET A 27 -3.74 -0.83 -22.70
C MET A 27 -4.97 -1.21 -23.53
N PRO A 28 -5.24 -2.51 -23.75
CA PRO A 28 -6.46 -2.91 -24.41
C PRO A 28 -7.65 -2.32 -23.63
N PRO A 29 -8.66 -1.77 -24.30
CA PRO A 29 -9.80 -1.18 -23.62
C PRO A 29 -10.42 -2.26 -22.73
N LEU A 30 -10.63 -1.93 -21.46
CA LEU A 30 -11.44 -2.75 -20.56
C LEU A 30 -12.81 -2.88 -21.22
N ARG A 31 -13.08 -4.02 -21.85
CA ARG A 31 -14.43 -4.39 -22.25
C ARG A 31 -15.18 -4.69 -20.96
N SER A 32 -15.81 -3.66 -20.39
CA SER A 32 -16.95 -3.88 -19.51
C SER A 32 -17.95 -4.70 -20.30
N LEU A 33 -18.16 -5.95 -19.91
CA LEU A 33 -19.12 -6.79 -20.60
C LEU A 33 -20.53 -6.31 -20.21
N LYS A 34 -21.34 -6.10 -21.26
CA LYS A 34 -22.78 -5.79 -21.24
C LYS A 34 -23.62 -6.97 -20.71
N THR A 35 -23.19 -7.63 -19.64
CA THR A 35 -23.81 -8.84 -19.10
C THR A 35 -24.34 -8.65 -17.70
N PHE A 36 -24.36 -7.42 -17.18
CA PHE A 36 -24.91 -7.14 -15.85
C PHE A 36 -26.43 -7.36 -15.75
N ASN A 37 -27.10 -7.79 -16.83
CA ASN A 37 -28.55 -8.00 -16.83
C ASN A 37 -29.10 -8.97 -17.89
N LEU A 38 -28.33 -9.94 -18.38
CA LEU A 38 -28.88 -10.92 -19.34
C LEU A 38 -29.45 -12.16 -18.62
N PRO A 39 -30.65 -12.63 -19.00
CA PRO A 39 -31.20 -13.90 -18.50
C PRO A 39 -30.30 -15.08 -18.87
N PRO A 40 -30.23 -16.13 -18.02
CA PRO A 40 -29.30 -17.25 -18.16
C PRO A 40 -29.35 -17.95 -19.53
N GLU A 41 -30.53 -18.05 -20.14
CA GLU A 41 -30.77 -18.79 -21.38
C GLU A 41 -30.06 -18.22 -22.63
N GLN A 42 -29.68 -16.93 -22.64
CA GLN A 42 -29.03 -16.32 -23.81
C GLN A 42 -27.50 -16.47 -23.82
N VAL A 43 -26.91 -17.02 -22.76
CA VAL A 43 -25.46 -17.25 -22.67
C VAL A 43 -25.08 -18.57 -23.35
N ASP A 44 -25.98 -19.55 -23.35
CA ASP A 44 -25.72 -20.91 -23.82
C ASP A 44 -25.68 -21.03 -25.36
N GLU A 45 -26.37 -20.17 -26.11
CA GLU A 45 -26.38 -20.22 -27.59
C GLU A 45 -25.07 -19.74 -28.26
N LEU A 46 -24.18 -19.07 -27.51
CA LEU A 46 -22.93 -18.51 -28.06
C LEU A 46 -21.72 -19.45 -27.92
N VAL A 47 -21.88 -20.60 -27.28
CA VAL A 47 -20.78 -21.52 -26.93
C VAL A 47 -21.06 -22.91 -27.48
N HIS A 48 -20.71 -23.16 -28.74
CA HIS A 48 -20.18 -24.42 -29.35
C HIS A 48 -20.42 -24.45 -30.88
N PRO A 49 -19.54 -25.06 -31.71
CA PRO A 49 -18.79 -26.33 -31.52
C PRO A 49 -17.27 -26.19 -31.82
N ALA A 50 -16.37 -27.19 -31.79
CA ALA A 50 -16.13 -28.45 -31.07
C ALA A 50 -14.78 -28.98 -31.62
N SER A 51 -13.89 -29.53 -30.78
CA SER A 51 -13.18 -30.82 -31.01
C SER A 51 -11.91 -31.03 -30.15
N ALA A 52 -11.83 -32.26 -29.62
CA ALA A 52 -10.72 -32.97 -28.99
C ALA A 52 -10.21 -32.44 -27.63
N VAL A 53 -10.95 -32.76 -26.57
CA VAL A 53 -10.50 -32.60 -25.17
C VAL A 53 -9.97 -33.95 -24.67
N SER A 54 -8.71 -33.98 -24.25
CA SER A 54 -8.18 -35.07 -23.43
C SER A 54 -8.92 -35.04 -22.09
N GLN A 55 -9.56 -36.15 -21.72
CA GLN A 55 -10.34 -36.22 -20.48
C GLN A 55 -9.39 -36.20 -19.28
N THR A 56 -9.11 -35.02 -18.75
CA THR A 56 -8.62 -34.88 -17.38
C THR A 56 -9.72 -35.28 -16.39
N PRO A 57 -9.40 -35.88 -15.22
CA PRO A 57 -10.39 -36.30 -14.20
C PRO A 57 -11.41 -35.21 -13.81
N THR A 58 -11.04 -33.95 -14.03
CA THR A 58 -11.85 -32.76 -13.78
C THR A 58 -13.07 -32.62 -14.71
N SER A 59 -13.02 -33.14 -15.94
CA SER A 59 -14.14 -32.99 -16.91
C SER A 59 -15.33 -33.88 -16.59
N GLU A 60 -15.13 -35.02 -15.93
CA GLU A 60 -16.22 -35.90 -15.47
C GLU A 60 -16.99 -35.29 -14.29
N ILE A 61 -16.29 -34.60 -13.38
CA ILE A 61 -16.89 -33.96 -12.20
C ILE A 61 -17.76 -32.75 -12.59
N LEU A 62 -17.39 -32.03 -13.64
CA LEU A 62 -18.02 -30.76 -14.03
C LEU A 62 -19.11 -30.90 -15.09
N LYS A 63 -19.49 -32.13 -15.47
CA LYS A 63 -20.56 -32.40 -16.46
C LYS A 63 -20.42 -31.55 -17.73
N GLY A 64 -19.22 -31.47 -18.30
CA GLY A 64 -18.94 -30.72 -19.52
C GLY A 64 -18.88 -29.19 -19.38
N HIS A 65 -19.09 -28.63 -18.18
CA HIS A 65 -18.87 -27.20 -17.96
C HIS A 65 -17.39 -26.91 -17.75
N PRO A 66 -16.85 -25.80 -18.30
CA PRO A 66 -15.49 -25.40 -18.04
C PRO A 66 -15.30 -25.09 -16.54
N LEU A 67 -14.21 -25.57 -15.95
CA LEU A 67 -13.83 -25.27 -14.56
C LEU A 67 -13.64 -23.77 -14.42
N ARG A 68 -14.32 -23.16 -13.45
CA ARG A 68 -14.13 -21.73 -13.15
C ARG A 68 -13.20 -21.61 -11.95
N VAL A 69 -12.07 -20.93 -12.13
CA VAL A 69 -11.07 -20.71 -11.07
C VAL A 69 -10.88 -19.21 -10.87
N LEU A 70 -11.12 -18.76 -9.64
CA LEU A 70 -10.74 -17.42 -9.18
C LEU A 70 -9.43 -17.54 -8.39
N VAL A 71 -8.37 -16.92 -8.91
CA VAL A 71 -7.07 -16.84 -8.26
C VAL A 71 -7.02 -15.51 -7.50
N ALA A 72 -7.24 -15.56 -6.19
CA ALA A 72 -7.28 -14.38 -5.33
C ALA A 72 -6.25 -14.44 -4.19
N PRO A 73 -4.94 -14.46 -4.50
CA PRO A 73 -3.89 -14.54 -3.49
C PRO A 73 -3.62 -13.18 -2.85
N SER A 74 -3.04 -13.22 -1.64
CA SER A 74 -2.26 -12.11 -1.10
C SER A 74 -0.78 -12.27 -1.46
N GLY A 75 0.01 -11.21 -1.26
CA GLY A 75 1.46 -11.23 -1.43
C GLY A 75 2.15 -12.09 -0.38
N PHE A 76 3.37 -12.51 -0.69
CA PHE A 76 4.27 -13.14 0.28
C PHE A 76 5.17 -12.07 0.86
N LYS A 77 5.05 -11.83 2.18
CA LYS A 77 5.78 -10.77 2.89
C LYS A 77 7.27 -10.83 2.58
N GLU A 78 7.83 -9.67 2.21
CA GLU A 78 9.25 -9.51 1.84
C GLU A 78 9.71 -10.39 0.66
N SER A 79 8.78 -10.85 -0.19
CA SER A 79 9.06 -11.74 -1.32
C SER A 79 8.31 -11.31 -2.59
N LEU A 80 7.14 -11.90 -2.88
CA LEU A 80 6.38 -11.64 -4.11
C LEU A 80 5.14 -10.79 -3.81
N GLY A 81 4.87 -9.80 -4.66
CA GLY A 81 3.60 -9.06 -4.65
C GLY A 81 2.41 -9.95 -5.05
N PRO A 82 1.17 -9.59 -4.66
CA PRO A 82 -0.01 -10.42 -4.94
C PRO A 82 -0.24 -10.66 -6.44
N GLU A 83 0.15 -9.74 -7.31
CA GLU A 83 0.12 -9.89 -8.76
C GLU A 83 1.07 -10.99 -9.24
N GLN A 84 2.31 -10.99 -8.74
CA GLN A 84 3.32 -11.99 -9.09
C GLN A 84 2.93 -13.37 -8.59
N VAL A 85 2.32 -13.45 -7.40
CA VAL A 85 1.76 -14.71 -6.88
C VAL A 85 0.60 -15.19 -7.76
N ALA A 86 -0.29 -14.29 -8.18
CA ALA A 86 -1.40 -14.63 -9.08
C ALA A 86 -0.91 -15.14 -10.44
N ASP A 87 0.13 -14.52 -11.01
CA ASP A 87 0.77 -14.96 -12.25
C ASP A 87 1.41 -16.35 -12.10
N ALA A 88 2.09 -16.59 -10.98
CA ALA A 88 2.72 -17.88 -10.71
C ALA A 88 1.68 -19.01 -10.55
N ILE A 89 0.55 -18.74 -9.88
CA ILE A 89 -0.55 -19.69 -9.72
C ILE A 89 -1.20 -19.99 -11.08
N GLU A 90 -1.49 -18.96 -11.90
CA GLU A 90 -2.01 -19.13 -13.25
C GLU A 90 -1.07 -19.97 -14.13
N ALA A 91 0.23 -19.71 -14.07
CA ALA A 91 1.24 -20.48 -14.79
C ALA A 91 1.28 -21.95 -14.33
N GLY A 92 1.01 -22.25 -13.05
CA GLY A 92 0.88 -23.60 -12.54
C GLY A 92 -0.37 -24.31 -13.06
N ILE A 93 -1.53 -23.64 -13.02
CA ILE A 93 -2.81 -24.18 -13.48
C ILE A 93 -2.76 -24.50 -14.98
N THR A 94 -2.23 -23.58 -15.78
CA THR A 94 -2.16 -23.71 -17.25
C THR A 94 -1.17 -24.77 -17.73
N LYS A 95 -0.29 -25.29 -16.86
CA LYS A 95 0.58 -26.45 -17.17
C LYS A 95 -0.16 -27.78 -17.08
N VAL A 96 -1.27 -27.84 -16.35
CA VAL A 96 -2.00 -29.08 -16.05
C VAL A 96 -3.36 -29.11 -16.75
N LEU A 97 -4.01 -27.96 -16.88
CA LEU A 97 -5.35 -27.85 -17.47
C LEU A 97 -5.30 -27.27 -18.89
N ASP A 98 -6.08 -27.86 -19.78
CA ASP A 98 -6.27 -27.37 -21.15
C ASP A 98 -6.95 -26.00 -21.17
N LYS A 99 -6.51 -25.10 -22.06
CA LYS A 99 -7.07 -23.73 -22.19
C LYS A 99 -8.56 -23.69 -22.47
N GLY A 100 -9.12 -24.74 -23.08
CA GLY A 100 -10.55 -24.83 -23.40
C GLY A 100 -11.42 -25.35 -22.25
N SER A 101 -10.83 -25.94 -21.21
CA SER A 101 -11.56 -26.57 -20.10
C SER A 101 -11.59 -25.72 -18.83
N VAL A 102 -10.91 -24.56 -18.81
CA VAL A 102 -10.82 -23.68 -17.64
C VAL A 102 -11.10 -22.22 -18.01
N ILE A 103 -11.93 -21.56 -17.20
CA ILE A 103 -12.10 -20.11 -17.19
C ILE A 103 -11.38 -19.58 -15.95
N LEU A 104 -10.25 -18.91 -16.15
CA LEU A 104 -9.43 -18.34 -15.09
C LEU A 104 -9.64 -16.82 -14.97
N ARG A 105 -9.76 -16.34 -13.73
CA ARG A 105 -9.76 -14.92 -13.39
C ARG A 105 -8.81 -14.68 -12.23
N LYS A 106 -8.02 -13.61 -12.29
CA LYS A 106 -7.15 -13.16 -11.21
C LYS A 106 -7.78 -11.98 -10.49
N LEU A 107 -7.76 -12.02 -9.16
CA LEU A 107 -8.15 -10.92 -8.28
C LEU A 107 -7.10 -10.80 -7.16
N PRO A 108 -5.89 -10.29 -7.46
CA PRO A 108 -4.87 -10.05 -6.44
C PRO A 108 -5.45 -9.24 -5.28
N LEU A 109 -5.29 -9.74 -4.06
CA LEU A 109 -5.79 -9.10 -2.85
C LEU A 109 -4.66 -8.30 -2.20
N HIS A 110 -4.90 -7.01 -2.00
CA HIS A 110 -4.06 -6.19 -1.15
C HIS A 110 -4.72 -6.11 0.23
N ASP A 111 -4.02 -6.58 1.25
CA ASP A 111 -4.44 -6.53 2.65
C ASP A 111 -4.19 -5.15 3.30
N GLY A 112 -4.00 -4.12 2.47
CA GLY A 112 -3.51 -2.80 2.88
C GLY A 112 -1.99 -2.71 2.96
N GLY A 113 -1.24 -3.72 2.51
CA GLY A 113 0.20 -3.63 2.30
C GLY A 113 0.59 -2.65 1.18
N GLU A 114 1.87 -2.67 0.81
CA GLU A 114 2.40 -1.76 -0.22
C GLU A 114 1.74 -1.96 -1.59
N GLY A 115 1.45 -0.84 -2.27
CA GLY A 115 0.83 -0.84 -3.60
C GLY A 115 -0.69 -0.69 -3.57
N PHE A 116 -1.32 -0.81 -2.40
CA PHE A 116 -2.76 -0.60 -2.22
C PHE A 116 -3.21 0.80 -2.67
N ALA A 117 -2.51 1.85 -2.25
CA ALA A 117 -2.81 3.23 -2.64
C ALA A 117 -2.65 3.45 -4.14
N LYS A 118 -1.58 2.91 -4.74
CA LYS A 118 -1.32 3.02 -6.19
C LYS A 118 -2.41 2.33 -7.01
N ALA A 119 -2.87 1.15 -6.58
CA ALA A 119 -3.96 0.43 -7.23
C ALA A 119 -5.30 1.19 -7.16
N LEU A 120 -5.65 1.74 -5.98
CA LEU A 120 -6.86 2.55 -5.83
C LEU A 120 -6.80 3.83 -6.66
N VAL A 121 -5.66 4.52 -6.69
CA VAL A 121 -5.48 5.71 -7.51
C VAL A 121 -5.63 5.41 -9.00
N ALA A 122 -5.00 4.34 -9.48
CA ALA A 122 -5.05 3.95 -10.90
C ALA A 122 -6.48 3.63 -11.36
N THR A 123 -7.29 2.98 -10.51
CA THR A 123 -8.68 2.61 -10.81
C THR A 123 -9.66 3.78 -10.75
N HIS A 124 -9.30 4.88 -10.09
CA HIS A 124 -10.15 6.06 -9.89
C HIS A 124 -9.65 7.31 -10.62
N ASN A 125 -8.70 7.17 -11.55
CA ASN A 125 -8.08 8.29 -12.29
C ASN A 125 -7.54 9.39 -11.36
N GLY A 126 -6.97 9.00 -10.21
CA GLY A 126 -6.40 9.93 -9.24
C GLY A 126 -4.96 10.33 -9.55
N SER A 127 -4.31 10.92 -8.55
CA SER A 127 -2.89 11.31 -8.60
C SER A 127 -2.11 10.79 -7.40
N ILE A 128 -0.86 10.39 -7.61
CA ILE A 128 0.11 10.09 -6.54
C ILE A 128 1.04 11.30 -6.37
N ILE A 129 1.37 11.62 -5.11
CA ILE A 129 2.47 12.52 -4.74
C ILE A 129 3.50 11.69 -3.97
N GLU A 130 4.76 11.81 -4.37
CA GLU A 130 5.91 11.23 -3.66
C GLU A 130 6.37 12.21 -2.58
N GLU A 131 6.71 11.71 -1.39
CA GLU A 131 7.09 12.51 -0.23
C GLU A 131 8.13 11.81 0.63
N THR A 132 9.08 12.57 1.15
CA THR A 132 10.06 12.06 2.11
C THR A 132 9.51 12.18 3.54
N VAL A 133 9.43 11.07 4.27
CA VAL A 133 8.92 11.02 5.65
C VAL A 133 9.88 10.31 6.59
N LEU A 134 9.64 10.40 7.89
CA LEU A 134 10.40 9.65 8.90
C LEU A 134 10.03 8.17 8.83
N GLY A 135 11.00 7.34 8.48
CA GLY A 135 10.86 5.90 8.42
C GLY A 135 10.75 5.24 9.80
N PRO A 136 10.50 3.92 9.84
CA PRO A 136 10.21 3.21 11.08
C PRO A 136 11.40 3.16 12.04
N VAL A 137 12.62 3.37 11.58
CA VAL A 137 13.86 3.37 12.40
C VAL A 137 14.44 4.76 12.64
N GLY A 138 13.67 5.83 12.34
CA GLY A 138 14.09 7.23 12.53
C GLY A 138 14.89 7.83 11.37
N GLU A 139 15.23 7.06 10.35
CA GLU A 139 15.85 7.55 9.11
C GLU A 139 14.78 7.99 8.10
N SER A 140 15.08 8.99 7.27
CA SER A 140 14.18 9.42 6.20
C SER A 140 13.98 8.33 5.13
N VAL A 141 12.74 8.17 4.66
CA VAL A 141 12.37 7.25 3.59
C VAL A 141 11.51 7.95 2.55
N GLU A 142 11.70 7.57 1.29
CA GLU A 142 10.78 7.94 0.21
C GLU A 142 9.47 7.17 0.37
N SER A 143 8.36 7.90 0.32
CA SER A 143 7.01 7.39 0.50
C SER A 143 6.06 8.05 -0.48
N HIS A 144 4.78 7.71 -0.40
CA HIS A 144 3.77 8.25 -1.31
C HIS A 144 2.40 8.39 -0.67
N ILE A 145 1.62 9.32 -1.22
CA ILE A 145 0.20 9.46 -0.92
C ILE A 145 -0.61 9.63 -2.20
N GLY A 146 -1.75 8.95 -2.27
CA GLY A 146 -2.71 9.04 -3.36
C GLY A 146 -3.85 9.98 -3.06
N PHE A 147 -4.37 10.64 -4.09
CA PHE A 147 -5.57 11.46 -4.03
C PHE A 147 -6.55 11.00 -5.11
N ILE A 148 -7.80 10.75 -4.72
CA ILE A 148 -8.88 10.33 -5.61
C ILE A 148 -10.13 11.21 -5.42
N GLY A 149 -10.97 11.27 -6.45
CA GLY A 149 -12.15 12.14 -6.51
C GLY A 149 -11.88 13.49 -7.18
N ALA A 150 -12.94 14.11 -7.72
CA ALA A 150 -12.84 15.31 -8.57
C ALA A 150 -12.07 16.48 -7.93
N ASN A 151 -12.12 16.60 -6.60
CA ASN A 151 -11.47 17.66 -5.84
C ASN A 151 -10.47 17.12 -4.80
N LYS A 152 -9.86 15.94 -5.03
CA LYS A 152 -8.96 15.28 -4.07
C LYS A 152 -9.61 15.06 -2.69
N GLU A 153 -10.90 14.75 -2.68
CA GLU A 153 -11.68 14.59 -1.45
C GLU A 153 -11.16 13.45 -0.57
N THR A 154 -10.67 12.38 -1.20
CA THR A 154 -10.16 11.19 -0.53
C THR A 154 -8.66 11.06 -0.73
N ALA A 155 -7.92 11.01 0.37
CA ALA A 155 -6.54 10.54 0.37
C ALA A 155 -6.48 9.03 0.58
N VAL A 156 -5.51 8.38 -0.05
CA VAL A 156 -5.21 6.96 0.12
C VAL A 156 -3.74 6.80 0.41
N LEU A 157 -3.37 6.15 1.51
CA LEU A 157 -1.98 5.97 1.89
C LEU A 157 -1.70 4.53 2.31
N ASP A 158 -0.47 4.09 2.08
CA ASP A 158 0.03 2.78 2.49
C ASP A 158 0.89 2.99 3.74
N MET A 159 0.45 2.48 4.90
CA MET A 159 1.27 2.49 6.11
C MET A 159 2.65 1.87 5.84
N ALA A 160 2.68 0.79 5.06
CA ALA A 160 3.91 0.10 4.71
C ALA A 160 4.91 0.96 3.93
N ALA A 161 4.47 2.02 3.23
CA ALA A 161 5.35 2.90 2.49
C ALA A 161 6.12 3.88 3.41
N ALA A 162 5.63 4.13 4.63
CA ALA A 162 6.30 4.99 5.61
C ALA A 162 6.85 4.20 6.81
N ALA A 163 6.21 3.08 7.15
CA ALA A 163 6.44 2.33 8.38
C ALA A 163 6.42 0.81 8.14
N GLY A 164 6.74 0.35 6.93
CA GLY A 164 6.69 -1.07 6.56
C GLY A 164 7.90 -1.88 7.05
N LEU A 165 7.70 -3.18 7.25
CA LEU A 165 8.75 -4.12 7.68
C LEU A 165 9.96 -4.15 6.73
N ARG A 166 9.72 -3.95 5.43
CA ARG A 166 10.79 -3.88 4.41
C ARG A 166 11.77 -2.71 4.65
N LEU A 167 11.31 -1.66 5.31
CA LEU A 167 12.08 -0.46 5.63
C LEU A 167 12.91 -0.63 6.91
N VAL A 168 12.80 -1.78 7.59
CA VAL A 168 13.54 -2.10 8.81
C VAL A 168 14.65 -3.11 8.46
N PRO A 169 15.93 -2.67 8.39
CA PRO A 169 17.05 -3.58 8.21
C PRO A 169 17.03 -4.70 9.25
N LYS A 170 17.36 -5.93 8.86
CA LYS A 170 17.26 -7.11 9.76
C LYS A 170 17.94 -6.92 11.11
N HIS A 171 19.08 -6.23 11.14
CA HIS A 171 19.85 -5.97 12.36
C HIS A 171 19.26 -4.85 13.23
N LEU A 172 18.26 -4.11 12.74
CA LEU A 172 17.52 -3.06 13.45
C LEU A 172 16.07 -3.47 13.76
N ARG A 173 15.71 -4.75 13.58
CA ARG A 173 14.36 -5.26 13.88
C ARG A 173 14.15 -5.39 15.38
N ASP A 174 13.85 -4.26 16.01
CA ASP A 174 13.36 -4.18 17.38
C ASP A 174 12.00 -3.46 17.37
N PRO A 175 10.87 -4.19 17.51
CA PRO A 175 9.54 -3.59 17.43
C PRO A 175 9.28 -2.57 18.57
N THR A 176 10.10 -2.58 19.62
CA THR A 176 9.96 -1.66 20.75
C THR A 176 10.52 -0.27 20.46
N VAL A 177 11.34 -0.09 19.42
CA VAL A 177 11.90 1.23 19.06
C VAL A 177 11.37 1.77 17.74
N THR A 178 10.71 0.92 16.95
CA THR A 178 10.16 1.33 15.65
C THR A 178 8.93 2.21 15.77
N THR A 179 8.76 3.20 14.87
CA THR A 179 7.73 4.25 14.97
C THR A 179 6.85 4.41 13.74
N THR A 180 5.61 4.86 13.94
CA THR A 180 4.63 5.22 12.91
C THR A 180 4.62 6.70 12.55
N PHE A 181 5.60 7.49 12.99
CA PHE A 181 5.63 8.94 12.81
C PHE A 181 5.46 9.39 11.34
N GLY A 182 6.14 8.73 10.39
CA GLY A 182 5.99 9.03 8.96
C GLY A 182 4.57 8.84 8.43
N VAL A 183 3.80 7.91 8.98
CA VAL A 183 2.38 7.72 8.64
C VAL A 183 1.58 8.96 9.03
N GLY A 184 1.84 9.52 10.21
CA GLY A 184 1.20 10.75 10.65
C GLY A 184 1.61 11.97 9.82
N GLN A 185 2.84 12.01 9.29
CA GLN A 185 3.26 13.05 8.33
C GLN A 185 2.46 12.97 7.03
N LEU A 186 2.23 11.78 6.47
CA LEU A 186 1.39 11.60 5.29
C LEU A 186 -0.08 11.97 5.57
N MET A 187 -0.61 11.56 6.73
CA MET A 187 -1.97 11.95 7.14
C MET A 187 -2.10 13.46 7.29
N LYS A 188 -1.10 14.14 7.88
CA LYS A 188 -1.08 15.59 7.97
C LYS A 188 -1.12 16.23 6.59
N LEU A 189 -0.34 15.72 5.63
CA LEU A 189 -0.36 16.21 4.25
C LEU A 189 -1.75 16.06 3.60
N ALA A 190 -2.44 14.94 3.80
CA ALA A 190 -3.82 14.78 3.34
C ALA A 190 -4.78 15.81 3.96
N LEU A 191 -4.65 16.04 5.27
CA LEU A 191 -5.48 17.00 5.98
C LEU A 191 -5.20 18.44 5.52
N ASP A 192 -3.93 18.80 5.36
CA ASP A 192 -3.49 20.10 4.83
C ASP A 192 -3.99 20.32 3.39
N ALA A 193 -4.04 19.26 2.58
CA ALA A 193 -4.64 19.28 1.24
C ALA A 193 -6.18 19.39 1.24
N GLY A 194 -6.82 19.39 2.41
CA GLY A 194 -8.26 19.58 2.56
C GLY A 194 -9.09 18.31 2.38
N CYS A 195 -8.48 17.12 2.37
CA CYS A 195 -9.22 15.86 2.30
C CYS A 195 -10.22 15.73 3.46
N THR A 196 -11.36 15.12 3.17
CA THR A 196 -12.42 14.80 4.15
C THR A 196 -12.47 13.32 4.47
N LYS A 197 -11.85 12.49 3.63
CA LYS A 197 -11.71 11.06 3.81
C LYS A 197 -10.26 10.64 3.65
N ILE A 198 -9.79 9.77 4.54
CA ILE A 198 -8.47 9.15 4.44
C ILE A 198 -8.69 7.63 4.49
N ILE A 199 -8.19 6.92 3.50
CA ILE A 199 -8.15 5.46 3.47
C ILE A 199 -6.71 5.04 3.72
N ILE A 200 -6.50 4.22 4.74
CA ILE A 200 -5.16 3.77 5.13
C ILE A 200 -5.08 2.26 4.93
N GLY A 201 -4.14 1.82 4.10
CA GLY A 201 -3.71 0.43 4.07
C GLY A 201 -2.78 0.15 5.26
N CYS A 202 -3.17 -0.73 6.17
CA CYS A 202 -2.42 -1.04 7.40
C CYS A 202 -1.58 -2.33 7.33
N GLY A 203 -1.45 -2.94 6.15
CA GLY A 203 -0.69 -4.18 5.97
C GLY A 203 0.82 -3.95 6.08
N ASP A 204 1.57 -5.04 6.26
CA ASP A 204 3.04 -5.07 6.24
C ASP A 204 3.78 -4.07 7.13
N SER A 205 3.19 -3.65 8.25
CA SER A 205 3.86 -2.75 9.19
C SER A 205 5.11 -3.40 9.79
N GLY A 206 6.13 -2.57 10.00
CA GLY A 206 7.38 -2.89 10.69
C GLY A 206 7.42 -2.33 12.11
N THR A 207 6.27 -1.97 12.68
CA THR A 207 6.17 -1.14 13.88
C THR A 207 5.26 -1.72 14.95
N SER A 208 5.56 -1.43 16.22
CA SER A 208 4.68 -1.76 17.36
C SER A 208 4.62 -0.62 18.38
N ASP A 209 4.35 0.61 17.93
CA ASP A 209 4.23 1.80 18.78
C ASP A 209 2.79 2.21 19.10
N GLY A 210 1.80 1.37 18.80
CA GLY A 210 0.39 1.67 19.05
C GLY A 210 -0.15 2.91 18.33
N GLY A 211 0.54 3.41 17.29
CA GLY A 211 0.18 4.66 16.62
C GLY A 211 0.69 5.92 17.34
N ALA A 212 1.54 5.77 18.36
CA ALA A 212 2.09 6.88 19.13
C ALA A 212 2.81 7.91 18.26
N GLY A 213 3.71 7.45 17.38
CA GLY A 213 4.42 8.34 16.46
C GLY A 213 3.46 9.06 15.52
N MET A 214 2.48 8.35 14.98
CA MET A 214 1.44 8.94 14.12
C MET A 214 0.67 10.06 14.84
N LEU A 215 0.24 9.84 16.09
CA LEU A 215 -0.45 10.86 16.89
C LEU A 215 0.45 12.07 17.20
N GLN A 216 1.72 11.85 17.53
CA GLN A 216 2.70 12.92 17.73
C GLN A 216 2.85 13.79 16.46
N ALA A 217 2.97 13.17 15.28
CA ALA A 217 3.07 13.89 14.01
C ALA A 217 1.80 14.70 13.67
N LEU A 218 0.63 14.26 14.16
CA LEU A 218 -0.64 14.97 14.05
C LEU A 218 -0.83 16.06 15.12
N GLY A 219 0.11 16.22 16.05
CA GLY A 219 0.13 17.28 17.06
C GLY A 219 -0.39 16.87 18.45
N VAL A 220 -0.66 15.59 18.69
CA VAL A 220 -1.01 15.10 20.03
C VAL A 220 0.25 15.00 20.88
N ARG A 221 0.19 15.51 22.11
CA ARG A 221 1.27 15.35 23.08
C ARG A 221 1.02 14.08 23.91
N LEU A 222 2.05 13.25 24.03
CA LEU A 222 2.03 12.03 24.81
C LEU A 222 2.80 12.31 26.10
N ILE A 223 2.12 12.32 27.23
CA ILE A 223 2.67 12.79 28.50
C ILE A 223 2.94 11.59 29.41
N ASP A 224 4.14 11.55 29.98
CA ASP A 224 4.61 10.47 30.81
C ASP A 224 4.18 10.61 32.29
N VAL A 225 4.52 9.61 33.11
CA VAL A 225 4.19 9.57 34.55
C VAL A 225 4.79 10.72 35.37
N ASP A 226 5.86 11.34 34.91
CA ASP A 226 6.51 12.47 35.57
C ASP A 226 5.95 13.83 35.08
N GLY A 227 5.08 13.81 34.07
CA GLY A 227 4.43 14.99 33.50
C GLY A 227 5.16 15.58 32.28
N ASP A 228 6.21 14.91 31.79
CA ASP A 228 7.00 15.34 30.64
C ASP A 228 6.48 14.73 29.33
N ASP A 229 6.82 15.33 28.19
CA ASP A 229 6.52 14.73 26.89
C ASP A 229 7.39 13.48 26.66
N LEU A 230 6.75 12.39 26.19
CA LEU A 230 7.47 11.23 25.67
C LEU A 230 8.36 11.63 24.49
N PRO A 231 9.50 10.94 24.28
CA PRO A 231 10.36 11.17 23.14
C PRO A 231 9.58 11.13 21.82
N MET A 232 9.84 12.10 20.94
CA MET A 232 9.28 12.10 19.59
C MET A 232 9.73 10.83 18.86
N ALA A 233 8.78 10.12 18.26
CA ALA A 233 9.04 8.87 17.54
C ALA A 233 9.78 7.82 18.39
N GLY A 234 9.56 7.80 19.71
CA GLY A 234 10.25 6.94 20.68
C GLY A 234 9.92 5.43 20.62
N GLY A 235 9.06 5.02 19.68
CA GLY A 235 8.63 3.64 19.50
C GLY A 235 7.73 3.09 20.61
N GLY A 236 7.43 1.79 20.59
CA GLY A 236 6.57 1.15 21.58
C GLY A 236 7.11 1.15 23.01
N ARG A 237 8.45 1.21 23.19
CA ARG A 237 9.10 1.21 24.50
C ARG A 237 8.73 2.45 25.31
N SER A 238 8.61 3.62 24.68
CA SER A 238 8.24 4.85 25.38
C SER A 238 6.83 4.77 25.98
N LEU A 239 5.95 3.94 25.42
CA LEU A 239 4.59 3.75 25.94
C LEU A 239 4.53 3.13 27.34
N SER A 240 5.58 2.45 27.79
CA SER A 240 5.66 1.92 29.15
C SER A 240 5.57 3.00 30.24
N ARG A 241 5.87 4.25 29.89
CA ARG A 241 5.79 5.41 30.77
C ARG A 241 4.60 6.31 30.46
N LEU A 242 3.78 6.01 29.44
CA LEU A 242 2.68 6.87 29.03
C LEU A 242 1.61 6.95 30.15
N ALA A 243 1.27 8.16 30.59
CA ALA A 243 0.25 8.38 31.61
C ALA A 243 -1.01 9.05 31.03
N SER A 244 -0.84 10.01 30.11
CA SER A 244 -1.97 10.75 29.55
C SER A 244 -1.71 11.28 28.14
N LEU A 245 -2.80 11.64 27.45
CA LEU A 245 -2.76 12.25 26.11
C LEU A 245 -3.32 13.68 26.15
N ASP A 246 -2.59 14.62 25.57
CA ASP A 246 -3.02 16.00 25.38
C ASP A 246 -3.28 16.30 23.89
N TRP A 247 -4.56 16.40 23.58
CA TRP A 247 -5.10 16.57 22.23
C TRP A 247 -5.24 18.04 21.80
N ARG A 248 -4.92 19.02 22.66
CA ARG A 248 -5.20 20.44 22.37
C ARG A 248 -4.52 20.94 21.09
N SER A 249 -3.36 20.37 20.78
CA SER A 249 -2.55 20.73 19.61
C SER A 249 -2.80 19.84 18.39
N ILE A 250 -3.76 18.90 18.44
CA ILE A 250 -4.10 18.07 17.29
C ILE A 250 -4.48 18.94 16.07
N HIS A 251 -4.15 18.41 14.89
CA HIS A 251 -4.47 18.99 13.60
C HIS A 251 -5.90 19.56 13.57
N PRO A 252 -6.12 20.83 13.17
CA PRO A 252 -7.41 21.51 13.29
C PRO A 252 -8.62 20.76 12.70
N ARG A 253 -8.40 20.05 11.59
CA ARG A 253 -9.45 19.27 10.90
C ARG A 253 -9.89 18.01 11.66
N LEU A 254 -9.15 17.58 12.68
CA LEU A 254 -9.52 16.45 13.55
C LEU A 254 -10.11 16.93 14.90
N ARG A 255 -10.14 18.25 15.15
CA ARG A 255 -10.47 18.78 16.47
C ARG A 255 -11.89 18.49 16.92
N GLU A 256 -12.85 18.55 16.00
CA GLU A 256 -14.27 18.35 16.33
C GLU A 256 -14.53 16.96 16.93
N ASP A 257 -13.89 15.93 16.37
CA ASP A 257 -13.95 14.55 16.89
C ASP A 257 -13.14 14.37 18.18
N SER A 258 -12.02 15.10 18.32
CA SER A 258 -11.12 14.98 19.48
C SER A 258 -11.60 15.67 20.77
N ARG A 259 -12.60 16.57 20.71
CA ARG A 259 -13.08 17.37 21.87
C ARG A 259 -13.52 16.51 23.07
N LYS A 260 -13.90 15.26 22.83
CA LYS A 260 -14.31 14.29 23.86
C LYS A 260 -13.13 13.71 24.65
N TYR A 261 -11.90 13.93 24.21
CA TYR A 261 -10.69 13.24 24.67
C TYR A 261 -9.66 14.18 25.32
N ILE A 262 -10.01 15.44 25.61
CA ILE A 262 -9.10 16.42 26.19
C ILE A 262 -8.63 15.94 27.58
N LEU A 263 -7.32 15.64 27.68
CA LEU A 263 -6.64 15.15 28.89
C LEU A 263 -7.23 13.84 29.43
N GLN A 264 -7.20 12.78 28.61
CA GLN A 264 -7.58 11.44 29.07
C GLN A 264 -6.44 10.76 29.84
N PRO A 265 -6.64 10.40 31.12
CA PRO A 265 -5.80 9.42 31.78
C PRO A 265 -6.06 8.04 31.17
N LEU A 266 -4.99 7.30 30.88
CA LEU A 266 -5.12 5.92 30.42
C LEU A 266 -5.41 5.02 31.62
N ASN A 267 -6.67 4.60 31.78
CA ASN A 267 -7.00 3.55 32.74
C ASN A 267 -6.45 2.22 32.21
N THR A 268 -5.57 1.58 32.99
CA THR A 268 -4.97 0.27 32.69
C THR A 268 -6.00 -0.87 32.63
N ASP A 269 -7.21 -0.66 33.12
CA ASP A 269 -8.32 -1.60 33.00
C ASP A 269 -9.30 -1.18 31.91
N ARG A 270 -9.17 -1.82 30.74
CA ARG A 270 -10.11 -1.82 29.60
C ARG A 270 -10.49 -0.45 29.04
N GLN A 271 -9.70 0.04 28.09
CA GLN A 271 -10.26 0.58 26.84
C GLN A 271 -9.43 0.11 25.66
N LEU A 272 -9.90 -0.95 24.99
CA LEU A 272 -9.61 -1.10 23.57
C LEU A 272 -10.32 0.09 22.90
N ILE A 273 -9.53 0.96 22.30
CA ILE A 273 -10.01 2.04 21.43
C ILE A 273 -10.91 1.37 20.35
N PRO A 274 -12.12 1.87 20.10
CA PRO A 274 -13.04 1.28 19.13
C PRO A 274 -12.47 1.21 17.71
#